data_AF-A0AAU9TQ22-F1
#
_entry.id   AF-A0AAU9TQ22-F1
#
_cell.length_a   1.000
_cell.length_b   1.000
_cell.length_c   1.000
_cell.angle_alpha   90.00
_cell.angle_beta   90.00
_cell.angle_gamma   90.00
#
_symmetry.space_group_name_H-M   'P 1'
#
loop_
_entity.id
_entity.type
_entity.pdbx_description
1 polymer ?
#
loop_
_entity_poly.entity_id
_entity_poly.type
_entity_poly.pdbx_seq_one_letter_code
_entity_poly.pdbx_strand_id
1 'polypeptide(L)'
;MRFIHASDNNSLDKNDKMTKLRPLMNNLKQKFLDHTPIEQHLTYDESMIEYFGRHGCKQCIRNKPIRFGYKCWCLNNSSGYLTNFEVYQGSIPGTNTEDEQNFGKATAPMLSMIRELPETMRRQNLQFFF
;
A
#
# COMPACT_ATOMS: atom_id res chain seq x y z
N MET A 1 12.94 -3.40 -21.42
CA MET A 1 11.88 -2.39 -21.63
C MET A 1 12.43 -1.02 -21.26
N ARG A 2 12.42 -0.04 -22.16
CA ARG A 2 13.02 1.30 -21.90
C ARG A 2 12.01 2.45 -21.84
N PHE A 3 10.80 2.26 -22.36
CA PHE A 3 9.85 3.34 -22.64
C PHE A 3 8.48 3.14 -21.97
N ILE A 4 8.41 2.34 -20.89
CA ILE A 4 7.15 2.22 -20.14
C ILE A 4 7.04 3.40 -19.20
N HIS A 5 5.95 4.14 -19.35
CA HIS A 5 5.59 5.29 -18.51
C HIS A 5 4.16 5.10 -18.01
N ALA A 6 3.94 5.40 -16.74
CA ALA A 6 2.62 5.30 -16.10
C ALA A 6 2.06 6.65 -15.65
N SER A 7 2.79 7.75 -15.87
CA SER A 7 2.39 9.10 -15.44
C SER A 7 2.96 10.14 -16.41
N ASP A 8 2.27 11.28 -16.54
CA ASP A 8 2.75 12.43 -17.32
C ASP A 8 3.82 13.19 -16.50
N ASN A 9 5.00 13.36 -17.09
CA ASN A 9 6.13 14.03 -16.44
C ASN A 9 5.89 15.53 -16.21
N ASN A 10 4.92 16.14 -16.91
CA ASN A 10 4.59 17.55 -16.75
C ASN A 10 3.66 17.82 -15.56
N SER A 11 3.03 16.78 -14.99
CA SER A 11 2.02 16.89 -13.94
C SER A 11 2.37 16.08 -12.69
N LEU A 12 3.67 15.93 -12.39
CA LEU A 12 4.12 15.13 -11.24
C LEU A 12 3.91 15.88 -9.92
N ASP A 13 3.33 15.19 -8.94
CA ASP A 13 3.29 15.66 -7.56
C ASP A 13 4.65 15.48 -6.91
N LYS A 14 5.26 16.60 -6.49
CA LYS A 14 6.59 16.62 -5.87
C LYS A 14 6.58 16.05 -4.45
N ASN A 15 5.41 16.00 -3.81
CA ASN A 15 5.29 15.47 -2.45
C ASN A 15 5.18 13.93 -2.46
N ASP A 16 4.62 13.34 -3.52
CA ASP A 16 4.52 11.89 -3.71
C ASP A 16 5.77 11.30 -4.39
N LYS A 17 6.61 10.63 -3.62
CA LYS A 17 7.82 9.97 -4.14
C LYS A 17 7.48 8.82 -5.10
N MET A 18 6.25 8.33 -5.10
CA MET A 18 5.74 7.30 -6.03
C MET A 18 4.92 7.90 -7.18
N THR A 19 4.92 9.23 -7.37
CA THR A 19 4.08 9.94 -8.36
C THR A 19 4.16 9.39 -9.79
N LYS A 20 5.32 8.85 -10.19
CA LYS A 20 5.53 8.25 -11.53
C LYS A 20 4.80 6.92 -11.73
N LEU A 21 4.51 6.21 -10.65
CA LEU A 21 3.77 4.93 -10.63
C LEU A 21 2.36 5.08 -10.06
N ARG A 22 2.02 6.23 -9.46
CA ARG A 22 0.73 6.46 -8.80
C ARG A 22 -0.48 6.12 -9.66
N PRO A 23 -0.56 6.48 -10.95
CA PRO A 23 -1.73 6.13 -11.75
C PRO A 23 -1.88 4.61 -11.94
N LEU A 24 -0.77 3.90 -12.14
CA LEU A 24 -0.76 2.44 -12.23
C LEU A 24 -1.14 1.80 -10.89
N MET A 25 -0.57 2.27 -9.78
CA MET A 25 -0.89 1.78 -8.44
C MET A 25 -2.37 1.97 -8.12
N ASN A 26 -2.93 3.14 -8.40
CA ASN A 26 -4.35 3.43 -8.18
C ASN A 26 -5.25 2.53 -9.04
N ASN A 27 -4.87 2.30 -10.30
CA ASN A 27 -5.62 1.39 -11.18
C ASN A 27 -5.62 -0.04 -10.64
N LEU A 28 -4.44 -0.56 -10.25
CA LEU A 28 -4.32 -1.89 -9.66
C LEU A 28 -5.11 -2.01 -8.36
N LYS A 29 -4.97 -1.02 -7.47
CA LYS A 29 -5.70 -0.96 -6.21
C LYS A 29 -7.21 -1.00 -6.44
N GLN A 30 -7.73 -0.19 -7.38
CA GLN A 30 -9.15 -0.22 -7.72
C GLN A 30 -9.57 -1.60 -8.21
N LYS A 31 -8.80 -2.22 -9.11
CA LYS A 31 -9.12 -3.57 -9.60
C LYS A 31 -9.09 -4.63 -8.52
N PHE A 32 -8.19 -4.51 -7.55
CA PHE A 32 -8.12 -5.43 -6.41
C PHE A 32 -9.32 -5.26 -5.48
N LEU A 33 -9.74 -4.03 -5.22
CA LEU A 33 -10.94 -3.74 -4.44
C LEU A 33 -12.22 -4.20 -5.15
N ASP A 34 -12.30 -4.04 -6.47
CA ASP A 34 -13.47 -4.45 -7.27
C ASP A 34 -13.70 -5.97 -7.26
N HIS A 35 -12.62 -6.75 -7.12
CA HIS A 35 -12.65 -8.22 -7.20
C HIS A 35 -12.31 -8.90 -5.88
N THR A 36 -12.20 -8.15 -4.78
CA THR A 36 -11.92 -8.74 -3.48
C THR A 36 -13.11 -9.60 -3.03
N PRO A 37 -12.87 -10.84 -2.57
CA PRO A 37 -13.91 -11.63 -1.95
C PRO A 37 -14.46 -10.95 -0.70
N ILE A 38 -15.78 -10.97 -0.55
CA ILE A 38 -16.44 -10.42 0.63
C ILE A 38 -16.23 -11.39 1.80
N GLU A 39 -15.43 -10.99 2.79
CA GLU A 39 -15.16 -11.79 4.00
C GLU A 39 -14.82 -10.94 5.23
N GLN A 40 -14.70 -11.60 6.38
CA GLN A 40 -14.45 -10.96 7.67
C GLN A 40 -12.97 -11.01 8.09
N HIS A 41 -12.22 -12.00 7.64
CA HIS A 41 -10.85 -12.24 8.08
C HIS A 41 -9.86 -11.59 7.14
N LEU A 42 -9.06 -10.67 7.66
CA LEU A 42 -8.05 -9.93 6.91
C LEU A 42 -6.70 -10.00 7.60
N THR A 43 -5.64 -10.07 6.82
CA THR A 43 -4.26 -10.00 7.31
C THR A 43 -3.65 -8.68 6.89
N TYR A 44 -2.98 -8.00 7.82
CA TYR A 44 -2.25 -6.77 7.56
C TYR A 44 -0.79 -6.93 7.95
N ASP A 45 0.10 -6.94 6.96
CA ASP A 45 1.54 -7.09 7.18
C ASP A 45 2.33 -6.42 6.04
N GLU A 46 3.65 -6.49 6.12
CA GLU A 46 4.57 -5.82 5.21
C GLU A 46 5.26 -6.83 4.30
N SER A 47 5.13 -6.58 2.99
CA SER A 47 5.88 -7.28 1.97
C SER A 47 7.08 -6.45 1.47
N MET A 48 8.11 -7.15 1.01
CA MET A 48 9.31 -6.54 0.45
C MET A 48 9.37 -6.80 -1.05
N ILE A 49 9.43 -5.73 -1.85
CA ILE A 49 9.59 -5.78 -3.30
C ILE A 49 11.07 -5.55 -3.62
N GLU A 50 11.76 -6.57 -4.12
CA GLU A 50 13.20 -6.53 -4.39
C GLU A 50 13.58 -5.41 -5.37
N TYR A 51 14.53 -4.57 -4.97
CA TYR A 51 15.07 -3.52 -5.83
C TYR A 51 16.45 -3.06 -5.35
N PHE A 52 17.44 -3.13 -6.24
CA PHE A 52 18.83 -2.77 -5.92
C PHE A 52 19.26 -1.37 -6.41
N GLY A 53 18.45 -0.72 -7.25
CA GLY A 53 18.76 0.59 -7.80
C GLY A 53 18.69 1.73 -6.78
N ARG A 54 18.88 2.97 -7.26
CA ARG A 54 18.82 4.17 -6.42
C ARG A 54 17.40 4.75 -6.44
N HIS A 55 16.74 4.77 -5.29
CA HIS A 55 15.46 5.44 -5.09
C HIS A 55 15.29 5.83 -3.62
N GLY A 56 14.66 6.98 -3.35
CA GLY A 56 14.50 7.51 -1.99
C GLY A 56 13.55 6.71 -1.08
N CYS A 57 12.65 5.92 -1.66
CA CYS A 57 11.75 5.03 -0.89
C CYS A 57 12.37 3.67 -0.54
N LYS A 58 13.55 3.33 -1.09
CA LYS A 58 14.18 2.04 -0.83
C LYS A 58 14.48 1.88 0.65
N GLN A 59 14.03 0.77 1.23
CA GLN A 59 14.27 0.38 2.62
C GLN A 59 15.31 -0.74 2.70
N CYS A 60 16.00 -0.79 3.84
CA CYS A 60 16.84 -1.93 4.23
C CYS A 60 16.26 -2.50 5.53
N ILE A 61 15.63 -3.67 5.46
CA ILE A 61 15.05 -4.34 6.62
C ILE A 61 15.88 -5.58 6.95
N ARG A 62 16.52 -5.57 8.12
CA ARG A 62 17.28 -6.71 8.60
C ARG A 62 16.33 -7.87 8.89
N ASN A 63 16.81 -9.11 8.71
CA ASN A 63 16.08 -10.36 8.99
C ASN A 63 14.89 -10.67 8.07
N LYS A 64 14.63 -9.90 7.00
CA LYS A 64 13.75 -10.34 5.90
C LYS A 64 14.58 -11.05 4.83
N PRO A 65 14.05 -12.09 4.14
CA PRO A 65 14.74 -12.75 3.03
C PRO A 65 15.18 -11.76 1.94
N ILE A 66 14.28 -10.83 1.57
CA ILE A 66 14.57 -9.68 0.72
C ILE A 66 14.93 -8.50 1.61
N ARG A 67 16.23 -8.23 1.76
CA ARG A 67 16.73 -7.18 2.66
C ARG A 67 16.60 -5.78 2.07
N PHE A 68 16.77 -5.63 0.76
CA PHE A 68 16.79 -4.34 0.06
C PHE A 68 15.67 -4.25 -0.95
N GLY A 69 14.82 -3.23 -0.82
CA GLY A 69 13.68 -3.09 -1.71
C GLY A 69 12.70 -2.03 -1.28
N TYR A 70 11.52 -2.03 -1.89
CA TYR A 70 10.39 -1.23 -1.43
C TYR A 70 9.63 -2.02 -0.37
N LYS A 71 9.47 -1.43 0.82
CA LYS A 71 8.51 -1.92 1.81
C LYS A 71 7.10 -1.54 1.34
N CYS A 72 6.21 -2.50 1.30
CA CYS A 72 4.81 -2.33 0.93
C CYS A 72 3.93 -2.82 2.07
N TRP A 73 3.00 -1.99 2.53
CA TRP A 73 1.90 -2.43 3.38
C TRP A 73 0.91 -3.20 2.52
N CYS A 74 0.48 -4.36 2.98
CA CYS A 74 -0.41 -5.25 2.26
C CYS A 74 -1.59 -5.62 3.16
N LEU A 75 -2.79 -5.44 2.65
CA LEU A 75 -4.02 -5.93 3.24
C LEU A 75 -4.49 -7.11 2.39
N ASN A 76 -4.46 -8.30 2.98
CA ASN A 76 -4.79 -9.54 2.31
C ASN A 76 -6.01 -10.20 2.96
N ASN A 77 -6.66 -11.05 2.18
CA ASN A 77 -7.74 -11.89 2.65
C ASN A 77 -7.21 -13.25 3.14
N SER A 78 -8.08 -14.10 3.71
CA SER A 78 -7.66 -15.40 4.27
C SER A 78 -7.07 -16.37 3.24
N SER A 79 -7.45 -16.23 1.96
CA SER A 79 -6.90 -17.01 0.85
C SER A 79 -5.58 -16.48 0.29
N GLY A 80 -5.07 -15.36 0.82
CA GLY A 80 -3.87 -14.69 0.35
C GLY A 80 -4.08 -13.69 -0.80
N TYR A 81 -5.33 -13.46 -1.23
CA TYR A 81 -5.66 -12.40 -2.20
C TYR A 81 -5.26 -11.03 -1.65
N LEU A 82 -4.59 -10.23 -2.47
CA LEU A 82 -4.22 -8.86 -2.11
C LEU A 82 -5.40 -7.92 -2.34
N THR A 83 -6.06 -7.50 -1.26
CA THR A 83 -7.22 -6.59 -1.31
C THR A 83 -6.81 -5.16 -1.51
N ASN A 84 -5.78 -4.71 -0.78
CA ASN A 84 -5.29 -3.34 -0.86
C ASN A 84 -3.79 -3.30 -0.52
N PHE A 85 -3.08 -2.26 -0.96
CA PHE A 85 -1.66 -2.07 -0.67
C PHE A 85 -1.25 -0.60 -0.73
N GLU A 86 -0.12 -0.27 -0.10
CA GLU A 86 0.52 1.04 -0.24
C GLU A 86 2.04 0.92 -0.05
N VAL A 87 2.80 1.58 -0.91
CA VAL A 87 4.27 1.58 -0.82
C VAL A 87 4.70 2.58 0.24
N TYR A 88 5.58 2.16 1.15
CA TYR A 88 6.09 3.02 2.20
C TYR A 88 7.09 4.04 1.63
N GLN A 89 6.83 5.32 1.92
CA GLN A 89 7.62 6.45 1.38
C GLN A 89 8.37 7.25 2.47
N GLY A 90 8.29 6.86 3.74
CA GLY A 90 8.85 7.57 4.89
C GLY A 90 7.92 8.62 5.51
N SER A 91 7.21 9.35 4.66
CA SER A 91 6.01 10.14 4.97
C SER A 91 5.02 9.90 3.85
N ILE A 92 3.74 9.71 4.16
CA ILE A 92 2.74 9.45 3.13
C ILE A 92 2.06 10.79 2.80
N PRO A 93 2.16 11.28 1.55
CA PRO A 93 1.42 12.45 1.13
C PRO A 93 -0.07 12.12 1.13
N GLY A 94 -0.86 12.88 1.89
CA GLY A 94 -2.31 12.70 1.97
C GLY A 94 -2.81 11.67 2.99
N THR A 95 -1.92 11.01 3.76
CA THR A 95 -2.40 10.31 4.97
C THR A 95 -2.83 11.35 5.98
N ASN A 96 -4.00 11.11 6.59
CA ASN A 96 -4.51 11.97 7.64
C ASN A 96 -3.44 12.08 8.73
N THR A 97 -2.82 13.26 8.87
CA THR A 97 -1.72 13.48 9.80
C THR A 97 -2.15 13.16 11.23
N GLU A 98 -3.44 13.32 11.50
CA GLU A 98 -4.10 12.91 12.73
C GLU A 98 -4.04 11.39 12.97
N ASP A 99 -4.25 10.54 11.96
CA ASP A 99 -4.16 9.09 12.13
C ASP A 99 -2.73 8.64 12.45
N GLU A 100 -1.73 9.24 11.79
CA GLU A 100 -0.32 8.96 12.08
C GLU A 100 0.05 9.43 13.48
N GLN A 101 -0.45 10.58 13.92
CA GLN A 101 -0.23 11.10 15.28
C GLN A 101 -0.91 10.23 16.35
N ASN A 102 -2.13 9.77 16.09
CA ASN A 102 -2.93 9.03 17.05
C ASN A 102 -2.56 7.54 17.12
N PHE A 103 -2.20 6.91 15.99
CA PHE A 103 -2.04 5.46 15.88
C PHE A 103 -0.67 5.01 15.33
N GLY A 104 0.18 5.96 14.91
CA GLY A 104 1.52 5.69 14.41
C GLY A 104 1.58 5.26 12.94
N LYS A 105 2.81 5.19 12.42
CA LYS A 105 3.12 4.91 11.00
C LYS A 105 2.74 3.53 10.50
N ALA A 106 2.55 2.57 11.41
CA ALA A 106 2.14 1.22 11.05
C ALA A 106 0.62 1.10 10.88
N THR A 107 -0.14 1.80 11.72
CA THR A 107 -1.61 1.70 11.77
C THR A 107 -2.30 2.68 10.82
N ALA A 108 -1.74 3.86 10.61
CA ALA A 108 -2.37 4.87 9.75
C ALA A 108 -2.64 4.37 8.30
N PRO A 109 -1.74 3.63 7.62
CA PRO A 109 -2.03 3.06 6.31
C PRO A 109 -3.17 2.03 6.36
N MET A 110 -3.22 1.20 7.40
CA MET A 110 -4.30 0.24 7.61
C MET A 110 -5.66 0.93 7.69
N LEU A 111 -5.77 2.03 8.45
CA LEU A 111 -7.00 2.81 8.56
C LEU A 111 -7.45 3.39 7.21
N SER A 112 -6.51 3.89 6.40
CA SER A 112 -6.82 4.34 5.03
C SER A 112 -7.36 3.19 4.19
N MET A 113 -6.70 2.04 4.21
CA MET A 113 -7.11 0.86 3.44
C MET A 113 -8.49 0.35 3.87
N ILE A 114 -8.80 0.37 5.17
CA ILE A 114 -10.11 0.00 5.70
C ILE A 114 -11.18 0.96 5.20
N ARG A 115 -10.93 2.27 5.15
CA ARG A 115 -11.88 3.26 4.62
C ARG A 115 -12.15 3.07 3.12
N GLU A 116 -11.16 2.55 2.38
CA GLU A 116 -11.24 2.24 0.95
C GLU A 116 -11.95 0.90 0.65
N LEU A 117 -12.22 0.06 1.65
CA LEU A 117 -12.89 -1.23 1.43
C LEU A 117 -14.35 -1.04 0.92
N PRO A 118 -14.85 -2.00 0.11
CA PRO A 118 -16.26 -2.02 -0.29
C PRO A 118 -17.20 -1.93 0.92
N GLU A 119 -18.29 -1.16 0.80
CA GLU A 119 -19.24 -0.98 1.91
C GLU A 119 -19.81 -2.30 2.43
N THR A 120 -20.05 -3.26 1.55
CA THR A 120 -20.53 -4.61 1.89
C THR A 120 -19.59 -5.35 2.84
N MET A 121 -18.30 -5.07 2.75
CA MET A 121 -17.26 -5.65 3.60
C MET A 121 -17.09 -4.84 4.89
N ARG A 122 -17.09 -3.49 4.82
CA ARG A 122 -16.97 -2.61 5.99
C ARG A 122 -18.10 -2.75 7.01
N ARG A 123 -19.29 -3.19 6.58
CA ARG A 123 -20.44 -3.43 7.48
C ARG A 123 -20.33 -4.75 8.27
N GLN A 124 -19.35 -5.59 7.96
CA GLN A 124 -19.14 -6.83 8.68
C GLN A 124 -18.29 -6.62 9.92
N ASN A 125 -18.27 -7.61 10.81
CA ASN A 125 -17.36 -7.62 11.94
C ASN A 125 -15.96 -8.07 11.47
N LEU A 126 -15.17 -7.11 10.96
CA LEU A 126 -13.83 -7.39 10.44
C LEU A 126 -12.89 -7.83 11.57
N GLN A 127 -12.16 -8.91 11.32
CA GLN A 127 -11.15 -9.47 12.21
C GLN A 127 -9.80 -9.39 11.52
N PHE A 128 -8.82 -8.79 12.20
CA PHE A 128 -7.49 -8.58 11.67
C PHE A 128 -6.47 -9.52 12.30
N PHE A 129 -5.62 -10.08 11.45
CA PHE A 129 -4.49 -10.91 11.81
C PHE A 129 -3.20 -10.18 11.40
N PHE A 130 -2.14 -10.35 12.19
CA PHE A 130 -0.84 -9.69 12.03
C PHE A 130 0.26 -10.74 12.15
#